data_AF-A0A437RLM9-F1
#
_entry.id   AF-A0A437RLM9-F1
#
_cell.length_a   1.000
_cell.length_b   1.000
_cell.length_c   1.000
_cell.angle_alpha   90.00
_cell.angle_beta   90.00
_cell.angle_gamma   90.00
#
_symmetry.space_group_name_H-M   'P 1'
#
loop_
_entity.id
_entity.type
_entity.pdbx_description
1 polymer ?
#
loop_
_entity_poly.entity_id
_entity_poly.type
_entity_poly.pdbx_seq_one_letter_code
_entity_poly.pdbx_strand_id
1 'polypeptide(L)'
;MSDDDFGLALPAFKPDEALQALQRAARDLKLSARSAGFELRGKPVLQASVEGDAMQVRLARKLAMTPEWDRHTVRNAAEQRKLIDELKKRLARWDQED
;
A
#
# COMPACT_ATOMS: atom_id res chain seq x y z
N MET A 1 -44.18 4.54 -1.67
CA MET A 1 -42.73 4.71 -1.54
C MET A 1 -42.28 3.50 -0.75
N SER A 2 -41.63 2.54 -1.40
CA SER A 2 -41.16 1.32 -0.75
C SER A 2 -39.68 1.52 -0.45
N ASP A 3 -39.35 1.66 0.82
CA ASP A 3 -37.97 1.69 1.32
C ASP A 3 -37.43 0.26 1.28
N ASP A 4 -36.97 -0.18 0.11
CA ASP A 4 -36.07 -1.32 -0.02
C ASP A 4 -34.69 -0.90 0.52
N ASP A 5 -34.52 -1.00 1.83
CA ASP A 5 -33.20 -0.98 2.48
C ASP A 5 -32.46 -2.28 2.12
N PHE A 6 -31.83 -2.25 0.95
CA PHE A 6 -30.84 -3.23 0.51
C PHE A 6 -29.81 -3.46 1.62
N GLY A 7 -29.87 -4.64 2.27
CA GLY A 7 -28.90 -5.15 3.23
C GLY A 7 -27.52 -5.46 2.62
N LEU A 8 -26.90 -4.47 1.98
CA LEU A 8 -25.53 -4.51 1.47
C LEU A 8 -24.58 -4.25 2.64
N ALA A 9 -24.45 -5.23 3.54
CA ALA A 9 -23.30 -5.26 4.43
C ALA A 9 -22.04 -5.18 3.57
N LEU A 10 -21.21 -4.15 3.79
CA LEU A 10 -19.94 -4.02 3.09
C LEU A 10 -19.15 -5.32 3.33
N PRO A 11 -18.54 -5.92 2.29
CA PRO A 11 -17.77 -7.13 2.47
C PRO A 11 -16.68 -6.88 3.51
N ALA A 12 -16.49 -7.87 4.40
CA ALA A 12 -15.42 -7.82 5.38
C ALA A 12 -14.08 -7.55 4.68
N PHE A 13 -13.22 -6.73 5.31
CA PHE A 13 -11.90 -6.48 4.77
C PHE A 13 -11.09 -7.78 4.75
N LYS A 14 -10.44 -8.05 3.62
CA LYS A 14 -9.61 -9.24 3.42
C LYS A 14 -8.16 -8.81 3.21
N PRO A 15 -7.30 -8.95 4.23
CA PRO A 15 -5.91 -8.50 4.16
C PRO A 15 -5.11 -9.12 3.01
N ASP A 16 -5.33 -10.39 2.71
CA ASP A 16 -4.63 -11.09 1.62
C ASP A 16 -4.98 -10.52 0.24
N GLU A 17 -6.27 -10.27 -0.01
CA GLU A 17 -6.73 -9.62 -1.25
C GLU A 17 -6.18 -8.18 -1.33
N ALA A 18 -6.14 -7.48 -0.18
CA ALA A 18 -5.57 -6.14 -0.11
C ALA A 18 -4.06 -6.12 -0.40
N LEU A 19 -3.31 -7.12 0.10
CA LEU A 19 -1.89 -7.29 -0.19
C LEU A 19 -1.66 -7.56 -1.68
N GLN A 20 -2.44 -8.46 -2.28
CA GLN A 20 -2.36 -8.75 -3.72
C GLN A 20 -2.65 -7.50 -4.56
N ALA A 21 -3.66 -6.72 -4.19
CA ALA A 21 -3.98 -5.46 -4.87
C ALA A 21 -2.85 -4.42 -4.72
N LEU A 22 -2.26 -4.29 -3.52
CA LEU A 22 -1.12 -3.41 -3.29
C LEU A 22 0.11 -3.83 -4.13
N GLN A 23 0.39 -5.13 -4.21
CA GLN A 23 1.47 -5.67 -5.04
C GLN A 23 1.26 -5.41 -6.53
N ARG A 24 0.02 -5.48 -7.03
CA ARG A 24 -0.31 -5.11 -8.42
C ARG A 24 -0.07 -3.62 -8.64
N ALA A 25 -0.63 -2.77 -7.79
CA ALA A 25 -0.43 -1.32 -7.87
C ALA A 25 1.05 -0.91 -7.83
N ALA A 26 1.87 -1.57 -6.99
CA ALA A 26 3.31 -1.32 -6.93
C ALA A 26 4.02 -1.64 -8.27
N ARG A 27 3.64 -2.73 -8.94
CA ARG A 27 4.18 -3.07 -10.27
C ARG A 27 3.72 -2.09 -11.35
N ASP A 28 2.48 -1.63 -11.28
CA ASP A 28 1.95 -0.61 -12.20
C ASP A 28 2.72 0.71 -12.06
N LEU A 29 3.15 1.03 -10.84
CA LEU A 29 4.04 2.16 -10.51
C LEU A 29 5.52 1.91 -10.85
N LYS A 30 5.82 0.86 -11.63
CA LYS A 30 7.17 0.48 -12.08
C LYS A 30 8.16 0.16 -10.95
N LEU A 31 7.65 -0.20 -9.77
CA LEU A 31 8.50 -0.70 -8.69
C LEU A 31 8.91 -2.15 -8.96
N SER A 32 10.16 -2.47 -8.65
CA SER A 32 10.71 -3.81 -8.78
C SER A 32 10.46 -4.61 -7.51
N ALA A 33 9.92 -5.82 -7.63
CA ALA A 33 9.74 -6.71 -6.48
C ALA A 33 11.08 -7.37 -6.10
N ARG A 34 11.35 -7.46 -4.80
CA ARG A 34 12.53 -8.08 -4.19
C ARG A 34 12.11 -8.93 -2.98
N SER A 35 13.03 -9.74 -2.46
CA SER A 35 12.74 -10.67 -1.35
C SER A 35 12.12 -10.02 -0.11
N ALA A 36 12.41 -8.74 0.14
CA ALA A 36 11.94 -8.00 1.31
C ALA A 36 10.89 -6.91 1.02
N GLY A 37 10.39 -6.79 -0.22
CA GLY A 37 9.44 -5.73 -0.59
C GLY A 37 9.60 -5.22 -2.02
N PHE A 38 9.36 -3.93 -2.23
CA PHE A 38 9.48 -3.25 -3.51
C PHE A 38 10.54 -2.16 -3.45
N GLU A 39 11.24 -2.00 -4.57
CA GLU A 39 12.36 -1.09 -4.74
C GLU A 39 12.13 -0.15 -5.94
N LEU A 40 12.62 1.09 -5.81
CA LEU A 40 12.74 2.06 -6.90
C LEU A 40 14.22 2.31 -7.14
N ARG A 41 14.71 2.08 -8.37
CA ARG A 41 16.12 2.30 -8.74
C ARG A 41 17.11 1.58 -7.78
N GLY A 42 16.75 0.38 -7.31
CA GLY A 42 17.54 -0.42 -6.37
C GLY A 42 17.49 0.03 -4.90
N LYS A 43 16.69 1.06 -4.57
CA LYS A 43 16.49 1.55 -3.20
C LYS A 43 15.13 1.08 -2.67
N PRO A 44 15.04 0.56 -1.44
CA PRO A 44 13.78 0.05 -0.89
C PRO A 44 12.77 1.17 -0.61
N VAL A 45 11.50 0.95 -1.01
CA VAL A 45 10.43 1.96 -0.90
C VAL A 45 9.18 1.47 -0.18
N LEU A 46 8.84 0.19 -0.29
CA LEU A 46 7.61 -0.38 0.25
C LEU A 46 7.87 -1.80 0.76
N GLN A 47 7.39 -2.13 1.95
CA GLN A 47 7.28 -3.50 2.46
C GLN A 47 5.86 -3.73 2.95
N ALA A 48 5.28 -4.89 2.70
CA ALA A 48 3.94 -5.21 3.16
C ALA A 48 3.81 -6.69 3.52
N SER A 49 3.06 -6.97 4.58
CA SER A 49 2.75 -8.32 5.05
C SER A 49 1.36 -8.35 5.68
N VAL A 50 0.69 -9.49 5.63
CA VAL A 50 -0.54 -9.72 6.39
C VAL A 50 -0.16 -10.15 7.82
N GLU A 51 -0.86 -9.58 8.79
CA GLU A 51 -0.77 -9.95 10.20
C GLU A 51 -2.20 -10.00 10.78
N GLY A 52 -2.72 -11.21 10.98
CA GLY A 52 -4.08 -11.40 11.46
C GLY A 52 -5.13 -10.85 10.50
N ASP A 53 -5.94 -9.92 11.00
CA ASP A 53 -7.04 -9.26 10.27
C ASP A 53 -6.62 -7.94 9.59
N ALA A 54 -5.31 -7.65 9.56
CA ALA A 54 -4.77 -6.43 9.00
C ALA A 54 -3.58 -6.67 8.07
N MET A 55 -3.30 -5.70 7.22
CA MET A 55 -2.06 -5.63 6.45
C MET A 55 -1.13 -4.59 7.09
N GLN A 56 0.05 -5.02 7.52
CA GLN A 56 1.12 -4.13 7.95
C GLN A 56 1.93 -3.66 6.75
N VAL A 57 2.16 -2.35 6.68
CA VAL A 57 2.91 -1.73 5.60
C VAL A 57 3.98 -0.81 6.15
N ARG A 58 5.15 -0.85 5.52
CA ARG A 58 6.25 0.08 5.77
C ARG A 58 6.51 0.85 4.49
N LEU A 59 6.47 2.18 4.56
CA LEU A 59 6.81 3.07 3.45
C LEU A 59 8.09 3.85 3.80
N ALA A 60 9.02 3.91 2.86
CA ALA A 60 10.22 4.71 3.04
C ALA A 60 9.85 6.20 3.16
N ARG A 61 10.44 6.94 4.10
CA ARG A 61 10.28 8.40 4.24
C ARG A 61 10.98 9.17 3.14
N LYS A 62 12.14 8.66 2.73
CA LYS A 62 13.02 9.24 1.70
C LYS A 62 13.61 8.10 0.87
N LEU A 63 13.95 8.42 -0.38
CA LEU A 63 14.58 7.47 -1.29
C LEU A 63 16.08 7.28 -0.95
N ALA A 64 16.37 6.29 -0.11
CA ALA A 64 17.73 5.97 0.36
C ALA A 64 17.98 4.46 0.39
N MET A 65 19.25 4.05 0.41
CA MET A 65 19.64 2.63 0.53
C MET A 65 19.17 2.02 1.85
N THR A 66 19.21 2.80 2.93
CA THR A 66 18.77 2.43 4.27
C THR A 66 17.74 3.46 4.74
N PRO A 67 16.49 3.37 4.29
CA PRO A 67 15.50 4.39 4.56
C PRO A 67 14.97 4.28 5.99
N GLU A 68 14.57 5.42 6.53
CA GLU A 68 13.62 5.44 7.64
C GLU A 68 12.23 5.05 7.15
N TRP A 69 11.48 4.35 7.99
CA TRP A 69 10.20 3.76 7.63
C TRP A 69 9.06 4.41 8.40
N ASP A 70 8.02 4.82 7.67
CA ASP A 70 6.70 5.02 8.24
C ASP A 70 5.93 3.71 8.25
N ARG A 71 5.28 3.42 9.38
CA ARG A 71 4.50 2.21 9.58
C ARG A 71 3.02 2.54 9.46
N HIS A 72 2.31 1.73 8.69
CA HIS A 72 0.88 1.84 8.46
C HIS A 72 0.25 0.48 8.72
N THR A 73 -0.93 0.49 9.34
CA THR A 73 -1.77 -0.70 9.45
C THR A 73 -3.03 -0.45 8.65
N VAL A 74 -3.36 -1.36 7.74
CA VAL A 74 -4.53 -1.28 6.87
C VAL A 74 -5.52 -2.35 7.30
N ARG A 75 -6.70 -1.90 7.74
CA ARG A 75 -7.82 -2.73 8.23
C ARG A 75 -9.09 -2.61 7.39
N ASN A 76 -9.09 -1.72 6.40
CA ASN A 76 -10.23 -1.49 5.52
C ASN A 76 -9.78 -0.92 4.16
N ALA A 77 -10.71 -0.93 3.20
CA ALA A 77 -10.47 -0.45 1.84
C ALA A 77 -10.16 1.07 1.77
N ALA A 78 -10.67 1.87 2.71
CA ALA A 78 -10.39 3.30 2.73
C ALA A 78 -8.93 3.59 3.09
N GLU A 79 -8.39 2.90 4.09
CA GLU A 79 -6.97 2.95 4.47
C GLU A 79 -6.07 2.44 3.35
N GLN A 80 -6.49 1.38 2.64
CA GLN A 80 -5.72 0.86 1.51
C GLN A 80 -5.58 1.89 0.39
N ARG A 81 -6.67 2.60 0.04
CA ARG A 81 -6.63 3.67 -0.97
C ARG A 81 -5.71 4.81 -0.53
N LYS A 82 -5.86 5.28 0.72
CA LYS A 82 -4.99 6.33 1.31
C LYS A 82 -3.51 5.94 1.25
N LEU A 83 -3.18 4.68 1.54
CA LEU A 83 -1.82 4.17 1.46
C LEU A 83 -1.27 4.22 0.02
N ILE A 84 -2.07 3.82 -0.97
CA ILE A 84 -1.67 3.85 -2.38
C ILE A 84 -1.47 5.30 -2.86
N ASP A 85 -2.34 6.22 -2.44
CA ASP A 85 -2.23 7.64 -2.79
C ASP A 85 -0.96 8.26 -2.16
N GLU A 86 -0.65 7.91 -0.90
CA GLU A 86 0.57 8.33 -0.24
C GLU A 86 1.82 7.77 -0.93
N LEU A 87 1.81 6.50 -1.34
CA LEU A 87 2.89 5.90 -2.13
C LEU A 87 3.12 6.69 -3.43
N LYS A 88 2.05 6.99 -4.19
CA LYS A 88 2.14 7.78 -5.42
C LYS A 88 2.73 9.17 -5.16
N LYS A 89 2.27 9.85 -4.11
CA LYS A 89 2.75 11.16 -3.71
C LYS A 89 4.24 11.15 -3.39
N ARG A 90 4.72 10.13 -2.66
CA ARG A 90 6.15 9.95 -2.35
C ARG A 90 6.98 9.69 -3.60
N LEU A 91 6.51 8.81 -4.49
CA LEU A 91 7.20 8.53 -5.76
C LEU A 91 7.32 9.80 -6.61
N ALA A 92 6.23 10.56 -6.77
CA ALA A 92 6.25 11.82 -7.52
C ALA A 92 7.19 12.85 -6.90
N ARG A 93 7.24 12.92 -5.56
CA ARG A 93 8.19 13.80 -4.85
C ARG A 93 9.64 13.39 -5.09
N TRP A 94 9.97 12.10 -4.99
CA TRP A 94 11.34 11.62 -5.19
C TRP A 94 11.78 11.63 -6.66
N ASP A 95 10.84 11.73 -7.59
CA ASP A 95 11.14 11.95 -9.01
C ASP A 95 11.54 13.41 -9.29
N GLN A 96 11.05 14.36 -8.49
CA GLN A 96 11.41 15.78 -8.58
C GLN A 96 12.69 16.15 -7.81
N GLU A 97 13.04 15.36 -6.79
CA GLU A 97 14.23 15.58 -5.95
C GLU A 97 15.51 14.92 -6.50
N ASP A 98 15.41 14.04 -7.51
CA ASP A 98 16.53 13.37 -8.19
C ASP A 98 16.80 14.01 -9.57
#